data_AF-A0A432G121-F1
#
_entry.id   AF-A0A432G121-F1
#
_cell.length_a   1.000
_cell.length_b   1.000
_cell.length_c   1.000
_cell.angle_alpha   90.00
_cell.angle_beta   90.00
_cell.angle_gamma   90.00
#
_symmetry.space_group_name_H-M   'P 1'
#
loop_
_entity.id
_entity.type
_entity.pdbx_description
1 polymer ?
#
loop_
_entity_poly.entity_id
_entity_poly.type
_entity_poly.pdbx_seq_one_letter_code
_entity_poly.pdbx_strand_id
1 'polypeptide(L)'
;MRKSGSFALFALGFRPFFLAAGVSALVLMGLWLALWQGLVPPVGYFTLVEWHAHEMLFGYTSAVIAGFLLTAVRNWTGMAVPTGKLLATLALLWLAGRMLVVTPQAPGWMVALVDLAFLPLVAWVPPFEEARLPEGYRLAPRAADHAVA
;
A
#
# COMPACT_ATOMS: atom_id res chain seq x y z
N MET A 1 -14.84 -20.05 -27.34
CA MET A 1 -15.38 -19.85 -25.98
C MET A 1 -14.79 -18.57 -25.38
N ARG A 2 -15.56 -17.48 -25.31
CA ARG A 2 -15.17 -16.25 -24.60
C ARG A 2 -15.19 -16.55 -23.10
N LYS A 3 -14.05 -16.43 -22.40
CA LYS A 3 -14.05 -16.50 -20.93
C LYS A 3 -14.91 -15.35 -20.41
N SER A 4 -16.01 -15.71 -19.74
CA SER A 4 -16.94 -14.81 -19.06
C SER A 4 -16.20 -13.88 -18.10
N GLY A 5 -16.72 -12.66 -17.98
CA GLY A 5 -16.04 -11.49 -17.43
C GLY A 5 -15.45 -11.73 -16.05
N SER A 6 -14.12 -11.62 -15.96
CA SER A 6 -13.47 -11.37 -14.68
C SER A 6 -13.98 -10.02 -14.18
N PHE A 7 -14.62 -10.03 -13.01
CA PHE A 7 -15.09 -8.84 -12.30
C PHE A 7 -14.04 -7.72 -12.42
N ALA A 8 -14.43 -6.55 -12.93
CA ALA A 8 -13.49 -5.49 -13.35
C ALA A 8 -12.58 -4.96 -12.21
N LEU A 9 -12.97 -5.25 -10.96
CA LEU A 9 -12.20 -5.02 -9.75
C LEU A 9 -10.89 -5.84 -9.71
N PHE A 10 -10.88 -7.03 -10.32
CA PHE A 10 -9.75 -7.98 -10.31
C PHE A 10 -9.04 -8.09 -11.67
N ALA A 11 -9.51 -7.41 -12.71
CA ALA A 11 -8.94 -7.48 -14.06
C ALA A 11 -7.61 -6.70 -14.19
N LEU A 12 -7.31 -5.76 -13.29
CA LEU A 12 -6.04 -5.04 -13.23
C LEU A 12 -5.52 -4.99 -11.78
N GLY A 13 -4.34 -5.58 -11.55
CA GLY A 13 -3.76 -5.83 -10.22
C GLY A 13 -3.42 -4.58 -9.37
N PHE A 14 -3.70 -3.37 -9.86
CA PHE A 14 -3.44 -2.13 -9.13
C PHE A 14 -4.69 -1.54 -8.46
N ARG A 15 -5.89 -1.98 -8.83
CA ARG A 15 -7.16 -1.42 -8.30
C ARG A 15 -7.48 -1.75 -6.84
N PRO A 16 -7.14 -2.93 -6.27
CA PRO A 16 -7.64 -3.27 -4.93
C PRO A 16 -7.04 -2.38 -3.83
N PHE A 17 -5.80 -1.91 -3.96
CA PHE A 17 -5.22 -0.98 -2.98
C PHE A 17 -5.80 0.43 -3.08
N PHE A 18 -6.07 0.95 -4.29
CA PHE A 18 -6.78 2.22 -4.43
C PHE A 18 -8.23 2.14 -3.93
N LEU A 19 -8.89 1.01 -4.17
CA LEU A 19 -10.22 0.77 -3.62
C LEU A 19 -10.16 0.67 -2.08
N ALA A 20 -9.20 -0.08 -1.54
CA ALA A 20 -8.98 -0.18 -0.10
C ALA A 20 -8.70 1.19 0.52
N ALA A 21 -7.87 2.03 -0.13
CA ALA A 21 -7.62 3.40 0.30
C ALA A 21 -8.89 4.25 0.30
N GLY A 22 -9.71 4.18 -0.76
CA GLY A 22 -10.97 4.90 -0.85
C GLY A 22 -11.99 4.46 0.20
N VAL A 23 -12.16 3.16 0.40
CA VAL A 23 -13.02 2.59 1.45
C VAL A 23 -12.51 2.96 2.83
N SER A 24 -11.19 2.85 3.05
CA SER A 24 -10.54 3.24 4.30
C SER A 24 -10.77 4.71 4.60
N ALA A 25 -10.68 5.60 3.60
CA ALA A 25 -10.93 7.03 3.81
C ALA A 25 -12.36 7.29 4.32
N LEU A 26 -13.36 6.66 3.70
CA LEU A 26 -14.76 6.80 4.11
C LEU A 26 -15.00 6.23 5.53
N VAL A 27 -14.50 5.02 5.78
CA VAL A 27 -14.68 4.34 7.08
C VAL A 27 -13.95 5.08 8.20
N LEU A 28 -12.69 5.45 8.00
CA LEU A 28 -11.89 6.15 9.00
C LEU A 28 -12.45 7.54 9.30
N MET A 29 -12.95 8.25 8.30
CA MET A 29 -13.58 9.54 8.54
C MET A 29 -14.91 9.41 9.30
N GLY A 30 -15.71 8.40 8.98
CA GLY A 30 -16.93 8.09 9.72
C GLY A 30 -16.65 7.71 11.18
N LEU A 31 -15.67 6.83 11.41
CA LEU A 31 -15.24 6.43 12.76
C LEU A 31 -14.63 7.60 13.54
N TRP A 32 -13.81 8.43 12.90
CA TRP A 32 -13.24 9.62 13.52
C TRP A 32 -14.33 10.56 14.03
N LEU A 33 -15.32 10.87 13.18
CA LEU A 33 -16.44 11.72 13.58
C LEU A 33 -17.27 11.08 14.70
N ALA A 34 -17.53 9.77 14.64
CA ALA A 34 -18.28 9.07 15.68
C ALA A 34 -17.56 9.08 17.04
N LEU A 35 -16.24 8.86 17.04
CA LEU A 35 -15.41 8.93 18.24
C LEU A 35 -15.33 10.36 18.79
N TRP A 36 -15.18 11.37 17.92
CA TRP A 36 -15.13 12.78 18.30
C TRP A 36 -16.44 13.26 18.94
N GLN A 37 -17.58 12.75 18.46
CA GLN A 37 -18.91 13.02 19.02
C GLN A 37 -19.22 12.18 20.27
N GLY A 38 -18.31 11.30 20.69
CA GLY A 38 -18.49 10.42 21.86
C GLY A 38 -19.51 9.29 21.64
N LEU A 39 -19.88 8.98 20.38
CA LEU A 39 -20.84 7.92 20.04
C LEU A 39 -20.25 6.51 20.20
N VAL A 40 -18.92 6.42 20.18
CA VAL A 40 -18.17 5.16 20.30
C VAL A 40 -17.06 5.37 21.34
N PRO A 41 -16.82 4.42 22.25
CA PRO A 41 -15.68 4.51 23.16
C PRO A 41 -14.35 4.33 22.40
N PRO A 42 -13.26 4.99 22.83
CA PRO A 42 -11.92 4.71 22.32
C PRO A 42 -11.58 3.22 22.47
N VAL A 43 -10.89 2.65 21.48
CA VAL A 43 -10.56 1.21 21.45
C VAL A 43 -9.05 1.03 21.65
N GLY A 44 -8.68 0.09 22.53
CA GLY A 44 -7.29 -0.27 22.78
C GLY A 44 -6.54 0.72 23.67
N TYR A 45 -5.22 0.79 23.48
CA TYR A 45 -4.30 1.60 24.30
C TYR A 45 -4.07 3.02 23.77
N PHE A 46 -4.68 3.37 22.63
CA PHE A 46 -4.49 4.68 22.00
C PHE A 46 -5.39 5.75 22.61
N THR A 47 -4.89 6.98 22.70
CA THR A 47 -5.78 8.15 22.79
C THR A 47 -6.50 8.36 21.45
N LEU A 48 -7.58 9.15 21.47
CA LEU A 48 -8.37 9.44 20.28
C LEU A 48 -7.52 9.97 19.11
N VAL A 49 -6.66 10.96 19.39
CA VAL A 49 -5.81 11.59 18.37
C VAL A 49 -4.73 10.63 17.87
N GLU A 50 -4.12 9.84 18.76
CA GLU A 50 -3.12 8.84 18.38
C GLU A 50 -3.71 7.76 17.47
N TRP A 51 -4.91 7.28 17.77
CA TRP A 51 -5.63 6.33 16.92
C TRP A 51 -5.85 6.90 15.52
N HIS A 52 -6.29 8.16 15.42
CA HIS A 52 -6.49 8.80 14.13
C HIS A 52 -5.19 8.96 13.35
N ALA A 53 -4.11 9.43 14.00
CA ALA A 53 -2.81 9.56 13.37
C ALA A 53 -2.28 8.21 12.88
N HIS A 54 -2.44 7.17 13.70
CA HIS A 54 -2.08 5.79 13.37
C HIS A 54 -2.82 5.29 12.12
N GLU A 55 -4.13 5.49 12.06
CA GLU A 55 -4.96 5.05 10.93
C GLU A 55 -4.71 5.86 9.65
N MET A 56 -4.40 7.16 9.76
CA MET A 56 -4.01 7.97 8.61
C MET A 56 -2.68 7.52 8.03
N LEU A 57 -1.71 7.12 8.86
CA LEU A 57 -0.38 6.71 8.43
C LEU A 57 -0.36 5.26 7.92
N PHE A 58 -0.78 4.31 8.75
CA PHE A 58 -0.66 2.89 8.44
C PHE A 58 -1.88 2.31 7.73
N GLY A 59 -3.04 2.96 7.79
CA GLY A 59 -4.25 2.53 7.09
C GLY A 59 -4.31 3.17 5.71
N TYR A 60 -4.65 4.46 5.70
CA TYR A 60 -4.87 5.20 4.46
C TYR A 60 -3.58 5.40 3.65
N THR A 61 -2.56 6.02 4.24
CA THR A 61 -1.34 6.42 3.50
C THR A 61 -0.58 5.20 2.97
N SER A 62 -0.44 4.14 3.77
CA SER A 62 0.21 2.91 3.32
C SER A 62 -0.51 2.25 2.13
N ALA A 63 -1.85 2.24 2.12
CA ALA A 63 -2.64 1.70 1.01
C ALA A 63 -2.47 2.53 -0.28
N VAL A 64 -2.42 3.86 -0.15
CA VAL A 64 -2.12 4.76 -1.27
C VAL A 64 -0.71 4.52 -1.81
N ILE A 65 0.29 4.43 -0.93
CA ILE A 65 1.68 4.14 -1.29
C ILE A 65 1.76 2.80 -2.02
N ALA A 66 1.12 1.74 -1.51
CA ALA A 66 1.13 0.43 -2.14
C ALA A 66 0.47 0.46 -3.53
N GLY A 67 -0.69 1.11 -3.66
CA GLY A 67 -1.37 1.28 -4.96
C GLY A 67 -0.52 2.07 -5.97
N PHE A 68 0.13 3.13 -5.50
CA PHE A 68 1.04 3.93 -6.33
C PHE A 68 2.26 3.13 -6.77
N LEU A 69 2.98 2.49 -5.85
CA LEU A 69 4.20 1.72 -6.14
C LEU A 69 3.92 0.58 -7.13
N LEU A 70 2.87 -0.20 -6.91
CA LEU A 70 2.50 -1.29 -7.82
C LEU A 70 2.12 -0.79 -9.22
N THR A 71 1.64 0.46 -9.34
CA THR A 71 1.35 1.07 -10.64
C THR A 71 2.60 1.66 -11.28
N ALA A 72 3.39 2.40 -10.50
CA ALA A 72 4.60 3.09 -10.94
C ALA A 72 5.67 2.10 -11.40
N VAL A 73 5.90 1.03 -10.64
CA VAL A 73 6.87 -0.01 -11.02
C VAL A 73 6.50 -0.63 -12.36
N ARG A 74 5.24 -1.04 -12.54
CA ARG A 74 4.78 -1.58 -13.82
C ARG A 74 5.03 -0.60 -14.97
N ASN A 75 4.70 0.67 -14.76
CA ASN A 75 4.74 1.70 -15.80
C ASN A 75 6.17 2.12 -16.17
N TRP A 76 7.08 2.21 -15.20
CA TRP A 76 8.44 2.71 -15.42
C TRP A 76 9.44 1.62 -15.76
N THR A 77 9.27 0.42 -15.19
CA THR A 77 10.22 -0.69 -15.39
C THR A 77 9.77 -1.66 -16.48
N GLY A 78 8.49 -1.65 -16.86
CA GLY A 78 7.90 -2.63 -17.77
C GLY A 78 7.81 -4.05 -17.19
N MET A 79 8.21 -4.26 -15.93
CA MET A 79 8.20 -5.57 -15.28
C MET A 79 6.79 -6.02 -14.90
N ALA A 80 6.63 -7.34 -14.85
CA ALA A 80 5.41 -7.95 -14.36
C ALA A 80 5.27 -7.67 -12.85
N VAL A 81 4.20 -6.96 -12.49
CA VAL A 81 3.84 -6.75 -11.08
C VAL A 81 3.05 -7.94 -10.54
N PRO A 82 3.08 -8.17 -9.22
CA PRO A 82 2.30 -9.23 -8.58
C PRO A 82 0.81 -9.12 -8.94
N THR A 83 0.23 -10.23 -9.39
CA THR A 83 -1.19 -10.35 -9.71
C THR A 83 -1.80 -11.57 -9.00
N GLY A 84 -3.13 -11.58 -8.84
CA GLY A 84 -3.85 -12.72 -8.27
C GLY A 84 -3.54 -12.97 -6.80
N LYS A 85 -3.04 -14.17 -6.48
CA LYS A 85 -2.88 -14.66 -5.08
C LYS A 85 -1.95 -13.78 -4.24
N LEU A 86 -0.82 -13.35 -4.79
CA LEU A 86 0.17 -12.55 -4.06
C LEU A 86 -0.36 -11.14 -3.70
N LEU A 87 -1.16 -10.57 -4.60
CA LEU A 87 -1.83 -9.30 -4.35
C LEU A 87 -2.90 -9.45 -3.25
N ALA A 88 -3.65 -10.55 -3.28
CA ALA A 88 -4.63 -10.86 -2.24
C ALA A 88 -3.96 -11.06 -0.87
N THR A 89 -2.80 -11.72 -0.79
CA THR A 89 -2.08 -11.87 0.48
C THR A 89 -1.60 -10.54 1.06
N LEU A 90 -1.11 -9.61 0.21
CA LEU A 90 -0.71 -8.28 0.67
C LEU A 90 -1.92 -7.48 1.17
N ALA A 91 -3.06 -7.57 0.47
CA ALA A 91 -4.30 -6.91 0.89
C ALA A 91 -4.83 -7.49 2.21
N LEU A 92 -4.76 -8.82 2.40
CA LEU A 92 -5.13 -9.47 3.65
C LEU A 92 -4.20 -9.10 4.80
N LEU A 93 -2.89 -8.99 4.55
CA LEU A 93 -1.93 -8.53 5.56
C LEU A 93 -2.24 -7.10 6.01
N TRP A 94 -2.49 -6.19 5.06
CA TRP A 94 -2.91 -4.82 5.36
C TRP A 94 -4.20 -4.80 6.19
N LEU A 95 -5.19 -5.59 5.78
CA LEU A 95 -6.47 -5.69 6.50
C LEU A 95 -6.27 -6.26 7.91
N ALA A 96 -5.37 -7.23 8.09
CA ALA A 96 -5.06 -7.80 9.39
C ALA A 96 -4.52 -6.74 10.36
N GLY A 97 -3.66 -5.83 9.90
CA GLY A 97 -3.18 -4.70 10.71
C GLY A 97 -4.34 -3.84 11.22
N ARG A 98 -5.32 -3.56 10.35
CA ARG A 98 -6.53 -2.78 10.73
C ARG A 98 -7.40 -3.53 11.75
N MET A 99 -7.57 -4.83 11.57
CA MET A 99 -8.33 -5.67 12.51
C MET A 99 -7.67 -5.77 13.88
N LEU A 100 -6.35 -5.75 13.94
CA LEU A 100 -5.61 -5.75 15.22
C LEU A 100 -5.83 -4.45 16.00
N VAL A 101 -5.87 -3.29 15.33
CA VAL A 101 -6.08 -1.99 16.00
C VAL A 101 -7.45 -1.91 16.66
N VAL A 102 -8.49 -2.47 16.03
CA VAL A 102 -9.85 -2.49 16.61
C VAL A 102 -10.06 -3.61 17.64
N THR A 103 -9.08 -4.48 17.85
CA THR A 103 -9.17 -5.58 18.82
C THR A 103 -8.65 -5.10 20.18
N PRO A 104 -9.50 -4.95 21.21
CA PRO A 104 -9.10 -4.35 22.49
C PRO A 104 -7.94 -5.06 23.21
N GLN A 105 -7.79 -6.37 23.00
CA GLN A 105 -6.81 -7.23 23.66
C GLN A 105 -5.53 -7.44 22.82
N ALA A 106 -5.41 -6.80 21.65
CA ALA A 106 -4.24 -6.98 20.80
C ALA A 106 -3.01 -6.33 21.46
N PRO A 107 -1.88 -7.05 21.60
CA PRO A 107 -0.65 -6.45 22.09
C PRO A 107 -0.12 -5.40 21.11
N GLY A 108 0.26 -4.21 21.61
CA GLY A 108 0.75 -3.12 20.75
C GLY A 108 1.97 -3.45 19.90
N TRP A 109 2.85 -4.34 20.38
CA TRP A 109 3.99 -4.84 19.59
C TRP A 109 3.55 -5.63 18.36
N MET A 110 2.40 -6.31 18.42
CA MET A 110 1.86 -7.10 17.32
C MET A 110 1.26 -6.20 16.25
N VAL A 111 0.57 -5.13 16.66
CA VAL A 111 0.10 -4.05 15.77
C VAL A 111 1.29 -3.43 15.04
N ALA A 112 2.31 -3.01 15.77
CA ALA A 112 3.52 -2.40 15.19
C ALA A 112 4.23 -3.36 14.22
N LEU A 113 4.34 -4.64 14.56
CA LEU A 113 4.99 -5.63 13.71
C LEU A 113 4.26 -5.81 12.37
N VAL A 114 2.93 -5.90 12.39
CA VAL A 114 2.13 -6.07 11.16
C VAL A 114 2.17 -4.81 10.30
N ASP A 115 2.05 -3.64 10.93
CA ASP A 115 2.06 -2.37 10.22
C ASP A 115 3.42 -2.03 9.60
N LEU A 116 4.51 -2.33 10.32
CA LEU A 116 5.87 -2.14 9.81
C LEU A 116 6.27 -3.20 8.78
N ALA A 117 5.70 -4.41 8.82
CA ALA A 117 6.00 -5.46 7.85
C ALA A 117 5.38 -5.19 6.47
N PHE A 118 4.25 -4.47 6.42
CA PHE A 118 3.50 -4.27 5.17
C PHE A 118 4.32 -3.54 4.08
N LEU A 119 4.91 -2.38 4.38
CA LEU A 119 5.63 -1.58 3.38
C LEU A 119 6.89 -2.28 2.83
N PRO A 120 7.77 -2.89 3.66
CA PRO A 120 8.89 -3.68 3.17
C PRO A 120 8.45 -4.86 2.29
N LEU A 121 7.35 -5.55 2.65
CA LEU A 121 6.84 -6.65 1.83
C LEU A 121 6.30 -6.15 0.48
N VAL A 122 5.61 -5.01 0.45
CA VAL A 122 5.19 -4.37 -0.81
C VAL A 122 6.40 -3.99 -1.66
N ALA A 123 7.49 -3.51 -1.04
CA ALA A 123 8.72 -3.13 -1.74
C ALA A 123 9.58 -4.34 -2.16
N TRP A 124 9.50 -5.46 -1.48
CA TRP A 124 10.29 -6.65 -1.81
C TRP A 124 9.74 -7.42 -3.02
N VAL A 125 8.41 -7.40 -3.19
CA VAL A 125 7.75 -8.22 -4.21
C VAL A 125 8.15 -7.86 -5.65
N PRO A 126 8.33 -6.58 -6.03
CA PRO A 126 8.92 -6.24 -7.31
C PRO A 126 10.44 -6.43 -7.28
N PRO A 127 11.05 -7.13 -8.25
CA PRO A 127 12.51 -7.31 -8.30
C PRO A 127 13.18 -6.02 -8.77
N PHE A 128 13.31 -5.04 -7.86
CA PHE A 128 13.96 -3.75 -8.15
C PHE A 128 15.41 -3.90 -8.63
N GLU A 129 16.09 -4.99 -8.26
CA GLU A 129 17.46 -5.29 -8.70
C GLU A 129 17.57 -5.53 -10.23
N GLU A 130 16.49 -5.98 -10.87
CA GLU A 130 16.44 -6.23 -12.32
C GLU A 130 15.87 -5.06 -13.12
N ALA A 131 15.50 -3.96 -12.44
CA ALA A 131 14.94 -2.76 -13.05
C ALA A 131 16.01 -2.03 -13.90
N ARG A 132 16.20 -2.50 -15.13
CA ARG A 132 17.06 -1.86 -16.11
C ARG A 132 16.31 -0.67 -16.71
N LEU A 133 16.94 0.51 -16.67
CA LEU A 133 16.37 1.70 -17.29
C LEU A 133 16.02 1.41 -18.76
N PRO A 134 14.85 1.90 -19.25
CA PRO A 134 14.54 1.89 -20.67
C PRO A 134 15.69 2.50 -21.46
N GLU A 135 15.95 2.00 -22.66
CA GLU A 135 17.11 2.38 -23.47
C GLU A 135 17.21 3.90 -23.72
N GLY A 136 16.06 4.61 -23.73
CA GLY A 136 15.98 6.06 -23.85
C GLY A 136 16.37 6.88 -22.60
N TYR A 137 16.56 6.25 -21.43
CA TYR A 137 17.03 6.89 -20.19
C TYR A 137 18.49 6.57 -19.84
N ARG A 138 19.19 5.77 -20.67
CA ARG A 138 20.64 5.65 -20.54
C ARG A 138 21.24 6.99 -20.92
N LEU A 139 21.81 7.69 -19.93
CA LEU A 139 22.58 8.90 -20.18
C LEU A 139 23.58 8.58 -21.29
N ALA A 140 23.49 9.31 -22.41
CA ALA A 140 24.50 9.23 -23.46
C ALA A 140 25.88 9.37 -22.79
N PRO A 141 26.90 8.61 -23.25
CA PRO A 141 28.24 8.73 -22.70
C PRO A 141 28.58 10.22 -22.62
N ARG A 142 28.83 10.70 -21.40
CA ARG A 142 29.20 12.10 -21.17
C ARG A 142 30.34 12.36 -22.13
N ALA A 143 30.19 13.33 -23.03
CA ALA A 143 31.23 13.75 -23.96
C ALA A 143 32.39 14.41 -23.18
N ALA A 144 33.04 13.65 -22.30
CA ALA A 144 34.10 14.06 -21.40
C ALA A 144 35.49 13.90 -22.04
N ASP A 145 35.59 13.37 -23.26
CA ASP A 145 36.88 12.99 -23.86
C ASP A 145 37.36 13.94 -24.97
N HIS A 146 36.72 15.10 -25.17
CA HIS A 146 37.05 16.01 -26.29
C HIS A 146 37.45 17.45 -25.93
N ALA A 147 37.74 17.76 -24.66
CA ALA A 147 37.97 19.16 -24.27
C ALA A 147 39.23 19.46 -23.42
N VAL A 148 40.23 18.59 -23.40
CA VAL A 148 41.56 18.95 -22.86
C VAL A 148 42.67 18.31 -23.69
N ALA A 149 43.10 19.03 -24.73
CA ALA A 149 44.39 18.85 -25.41
C ALA A 149 44.98 20.24 -25.67
#